data_AF-A0A3C1W702-F1
#
_entry.id   AF-A0A3C1W702-F1
#
_cell.length_a   1.000
_cell.length_b   1.000
_cell.length_c   1.000
_cell.angle_alpha   90.00
_cell.angle_beta   90.00
_cell.angle_gamma   90.00
#
_symmetry.space_group_name_H-M   'P 1'
#
loop_
_entity.id
_entity.type
_entity.pdbx_description
1 polymer ?
#
loop_
_entity_poly.entity_id
_entity_poly.type
_entity_poly.pdbx_seq_one_letter_code
_entity_poly.pdbx_strand_id
1 'polypeptide(L)'
;MVFAQGDRKPREQRRVAEKGVRFDPVVRNMEGWTVHIDPALLAGEHAVTGKKCLRMLGDHLNRISLLVQGDVLKRLQTCEIWIEHKHPSLGAMQYHPGEGWLRRHGHDPRLNKKVHIPQAEALISRGQLLKHPAVVLHELAHAYHDQILGFEYKPIVDSYDAAMKEGTYERVLLYTGRTVRHYGATNHKEYFAEGTEAYFYHNDFYPFVRAELKNHDPNLHDALKEVWGPAQ
;
A
#
# COMPACT_ATOMS: atom_id res chain seq x y z
N MET A 1 46.85 39.76 -31.67
CA MET A 1 47.14 38.55 -30.87
C MET A 1 45.80 37.94 -30.49
N VAL A 2 45.44 36.81 -31.12
CA VAL A 2 44.15 36.13 -30.94
C VAL A 2 44.31 35.13 -29.80
N PHE A 3 43.55 35.28 -28.71
CA PHE A 3 43.46 34.26 -27.67
C PHE A 3 42.14 33.51 -27.81
N ALA A 4 42.26 32.21 -28.09
CA ALA A 4 41.18 31.28 -28.32
C ALA A 4 40.29 31.10 -27.07
N GLN A 5 38.98 31.14 -27.28
CA GLN A 5 37.99 30.64 -26.33
C GLN A 5 38.05 29.11 -26.33
N GLY A 6 38.57 28.52 -25.24
CA GLY A 6 38.52 27.09 -25.02
C GLY A 6 37.13 26.64 -24.59
N ASP A 7 36.53 25.74 -25.36
CA ASP A 7 35.30 25.03 -25.04
C ASP A 7 35.41 24.34 -23.67
N ARG A 8 34.65 24.82 -22.68
CA ARG A 8 34.46 24.10 -21.42
C ARG A 8 33.37 23.05 -21.61
N LYS A 9 33.76 21.77 -21.62
CA LYS A 9 32.82 20.65 -21.51
C LYS A 9 31.99 20.78 -20.22
N PRO A 10 30.69 20.46 -20.23
CA PRO A 10 29.87 20.45 -19.02
C PRO A 10 30.46 19.46 -18.02
N ARG A 11 30.66 19.93 -16.79
CA ARG A 11 31.12 19.09 -15.68
C ARG A 11 29.99 18.13 -15.34
N GLU A 12 30.21 16.84 -15.58
CA GLU A 12 29.29 15.78 -15.15
C GLU A 12 29.08 15.91 -13.63
N GLN A 13 27.87 16.30 -13.22
CA GLN A 13 27.53 16.38 -11.80
C GLN A 13 27.54 14.95 -11.25
N ARG A 14 28.64 14.57 -10.59
CA ARG A 14 28.67 13.35 -9.76
C ARG A 14 27.54 13.47 -8.74
N ARG A 15 26.44 12.75 -8.96
CA ARG A 15 25.37 12.59 -7.96
C ARG A 15 26.03 12.02 -6.71
N VAL A 16 25.97 12.78 -5.61
CA VAL A 16 26.31 12.23 -4.29
C VAL A 16 25.31 11.11 -4.04
N ALA A 17 25.80 9.89 -3.80
CA ALA A 17 24.92 8.76 -3.52
C ALA A 17 24.05 9.09 -2.30
N GLU A 18 22.74 9.15 -2.49
CA GLU A 18 21.82 9.40 -1.38
C GLU A 18 21.82 8.23 -0.42
N LYS A 19 21.92 8.52 0.87
CA LYS A 19 21.89 7.50 1.93
C LYS A 19 20.56 6.73 1.86
N GLY A 20 20.63 5.41 1.85
CA GLY A 20 19.46 4.52 1.82
C GLY A 20 19.10 3.98 0.43
N VAL A 21 19.61 4.59 -0.65
CA VAL A 21 19.48 4.07 -2.02
C VAL A 21 20.31 2.81 -2.17
N ARG A 22 19.68 1.69 -2.54
CA ARG A 22 20.32 0.37 -2.67
C ARG A 22 20.39 -0.18 -4.09
N PHE A 23 19.44 0.20 -4.94
CA PHE A 23 19.36 -0.24 -6.33
C PHE A 23 18.54 0.75 -7.14
N ASP A 24 18.66 0.72 -8.46
CA ASP A 24 17.71 1.40 -9.35
C ASP A 24 16.65 0.41 -9.81
N PRO A 25 15.35 0.70 -9.62
CA PRO A 25 14.29 -0.25 -9.94
C PRO A 25 14.09 -0.37 -11.46
N VAL A 26 13.65 -1.54 -11.89
CA VAL A 26 13.01 -1.70 -13.20
C VAL A 26 11.55 -1.31 -13.06
N VAL A 27 11.12 -0.28 -13.78
CA VAL A 27 9.73 0.19 -13.75
C VAL A 27 8.90 -0.56 -14.79
N ARG A 28 7.75 -1.10 -14.38
CA ARG A 28 6.80 -1.79 -15.27
C ARG A 28 5.37 -1.35 -14.98
N ASN A 29 4.53 -1.39 -16.01
CA ASN A 29 3.08 -1.37 -15.82
C ASN A 29 2.59 -2.79 -15.49
N MET A 30 1.81 -2.95 -14.42
CA MET A 30 1.18 -4.21 -14.04
C MET A 30 -0.29 -3.94 -13.70
N GLU A 31 -1.21 -4.51 -14.48
CA GLU A 31 -2.67 -4.32 -14.31
C GLU A 31 -3.10 -2.82 -14.26
N GLY A 32 -2.34 -1.93 -14.89
CA GLY A 32 -2.58 -0.48 -14.90
C GLY A 32 -1.80 0.32 -13.83
N TRP A 33 -1.19 -0.33 -12.84
CA TRP A 33 -0.33 0.32 -11.85
C TRP A 33 1.12 0.46 -12.34
N THR A 34 1.77 1.54 -11.93
CA THR A 34 3.23 1.67 -12.04
C THR A 34 3.90 0.95 -10.87
N VAL A 35 4.70 -0.07 -11.19
CA VAL A 35 5.42 -0.88 -10.21
C VAL A 35 6.93 -0.73 -10.39
N HIS A 36 7.62 -0.34 -9.32
CA HIS A 36 9.08 -0.24 -9.21
C HIS A 36 9.62 -1.55 -8.65
N ILE A 37 10.36 -2.28 -9.48
CA ILE A 37 10.76 -3.67 -9.18
C ILE A 37 12.26 -3.73 -8.93
N ASP A 38 12.66 -4.29 -7.80
CA ASP A 38 14.04 -4.69 -7.53
C ASP A 38 14.57 -5.61 -8.65
N PRO A 39 15.66 -5.25 -9.36
CA PRO A 39 16.22 -6.05 -10.44
C PRO A 39 16.55 -7.50 -10.04
N ALA A 40 16.81 -7.78 -8.76
CA ALA A 40 17.04 -9.13 -8.25
C ALA A 40 15.84 -10.06 -8.47
N LEU A 41 14.62 -9.52 -8.55
CA LEU A 41 13.40 -10.30 -8.84
C LEU A 41 13.28 -10.73 -10.30
N LEU A 42 14.09 -10.14 -11.20
CA LEU A 42 13.97 -10.30 -12.64
C LEU A 42 15.08 -11.15 -13.27
N ALA A 43 16.26 -11.18 -12.65
CA ALA A 43 17.43 -11.89 -13.16
C ALA A 43 18.29 -12.44 -12.02
N GLY A 44 19.19 -13.38 -12.35
CA GLY A 44 20.10 -13.99 -11.38
C GLY A 44 19.41 -15.03 -10.48
N GLU A 45 19.99 -15.23 -9.29
CA GLU A 45 19.62 -16.29 -8.35
C GLU A 45 18.13 -16.27 -7.95
N HIS A 46 17.55 -15.07 -7.77
CA HIS A 46 16.19 -14.92 -7.25
C HIS A 46 15.13 -14.80 -8.35
N ALA A 47 15.48 -14.88 -9.64
CA ALA A 47 14.55 -14.66 -10.74
C ALA A 47 13.37 -15.64 -10.76
N VAL A 48 13.59 -16.91 -10.41
CA VAL A 48 12.52 -17.93 -10.39
C VAL A 48 11.49 -17.63 -9.31
N THR A 49 11.94 -17.30 -8.09
CA THR A 49 11.04 -16.92 -7.00
C THR A 49 10.41 -15.56 -7.26
N GLY A 50 11.18 -14.61 -7.79
CA GLY A 50 10.70 -13.28 -8.18
C GLY A 50 9.58 -13.34 -9.21
N LYS A 51 9.68 -14.22 -10.22
CA LYS A 51 8.59 -14.46 -11.17
C LYS A 51 7.29 -14.91 -10.50
N LYS A 52 7.37 -15.77 -9.47
CA LYS A 52 6.19 -16.21 -8.70
C LYS A 52 5.60 -15.07 -7.87
N CYS A 53 6.45 -14.29 -7.21
CA CYS A 53 6.01 -13.15 -6.39
C CYS A 53 5.35 -12.05 -7.24
N LEU A 54 5.96 -11.70 -8.38
CA LEU A 54 5.39 -10.73 -9.31
C LEU A 54 4.09 -11.22 -9.95
N ARG A 55 3.97 -12.52 -10.21
CA ARG A 55 2.69 -13.11 -10.64
C ARG A 55 1.61 -12.92 -9.58
N MET A 56 1.93 -13.24 -8.32
CA MET A 56 0.98 -13.07 -7.21
C MET A 56 0.61 -11.60 -7.00
N LEU A 57 1.56 -10.67 -7.12
CA LEU A 57 1.26 -9.24 -7.12
C LEU A 57 0.27 -8.88 -8.26
N GLY A 58 0.52 -9.40 -9.47
CA GLY A 58 -0.43 -9.28 -10.59
C GLY A 58 -1.82 -9.81 -10.25
N ASP A 59 -1.92 -10.97 -9.60
CA ASP A 59 -3.20 -11.56 -9.17
C ASP A 59 -3.95 -10.67 -8.15
N HIS A 60 -3.22 -10.05 -7.20
CA HIS A 60 -3.80 -9.06 -6.28
C HIS A 60 -4.33 -7.84 -7.03
N LEU A 61 -3.51 -7.25 -7.90
CA LEU A 61 -3.89 -6.03 -8.65
C LEU A 61 -5.04 -6.29 -9.62
N ASN A 62 -5.04 -7.44 -10.29
CA ASN A 62 -6.12 -7.85 -11.18
C ASN A 62 -7.43 -7.95 -10.39
N ARG A 63 -7.42 -8.61 -9.22
CA ARG A 63 -8.60 -8.68 -8.34
C ARG A 63 -9.09 -7.30 -7.95
N ILE A 64 -8.20 -6.40 -7.55
CA ILE A 64 -8.55 -5.02 -7.18
C ILE A 64 -9.20 -4.30 -8.38
N SER A 65 -8.67 -4.49 -9.59
CA SER A 65 -9.21 -3.86 -10.81
C SER A 65 -10.61 -4.35 -11.20
N LEU A 66 -11.01 -5.53 -10.73
CA LEU A 66 -12.37 -6.06 -10.91
C LEU A 66 -13.33 -5.53 -9.84
N LEU A 67 -12.83 -5.27 -8.63
CA LEU A 67 -13.63 -4.83 -7.48
C LEU A 67 -13.85 -3.31 -7.49
N VAL A 68 -12.83 -2.53 -7.83
CA VAL A 68 -12.89 -1.07 -7.93
C VAL A 68 -13.02 -0.70 -9.40
N GLN A 69 -14.03 0.08 -9.78
CA GLN A 69 -14.34 0.37 -11.18
C GLN A 69 -14.35 1.87 -11.50
N GLY A 70 -14.38 2.19 -12.80
CA GLY A 70 -14.57 3.55 -13.30
C GLY A 70 -13.42 4.50 -12.94
N ASP A 71 -13.76 5.75 -12.65
CA ASP A 71 -12.76 6.80 -12.38
C ASP A 71 -12.06 6.64 -11.03
N VAL A 72 -12.68 5.93 -10.08
CA VAL A 72 -12.02 5.57 -8.80
C VAL A 72 -10.83 4.67 -9.06
N LEU A 73 -10.98 3.63 -9.90
CA LEU A 73 -9.89 2.74 -10.27
C LEU A 73 -8.74 3.50 -10.94
N LYS A 74 -9.05 4.41 -11.87
CA LYS A 74 -8.03 5.21 -12.56
C LYS A 74 -7.20 6.05 -11.59
N ARG A 75 -7.84 6.64 -10.58
CA ARG A 75 -7.14 7.37 -9.50
C ARG A 75 -6.36 6.43 -8.59
N LEU A 76 -6.89 5.26 -8.27
CA LEU A 76 -6.16 4.26 -7.48
C LEU A 76 -4.90 3.75 -8.22
N GLN A 77 -4.96 3.64 -9.54
CA GLN A 77 -3.84 3.24 -10.40
C GLN A 77 -2.71 4.27 -10.48
N THR A 78 -2.94 5.53 -10.06
CA THR A 78 -1.87 6.52 -9.92
C THR A 78 -1.03 6.31 -8.66
N CYS A 79 -1.50 5.50 -7.70
CA CYS A 79 -0.75 5.17 -6.49
C CYS A 79 0.32 4.13 -6.83
N GLU A 80 1.59 4.51 -6.74
CA GLU A 80 2.69 3.66 -7.18
C GLU A 80 3.09 2.61 -6.14
N ILE A 81 3.59 1.47 -6.62
CA ILE A 81 4.03 0.34 -5.80
C ILE A 81 5.52 0.13 -5.98
N TRP A 82 6.23 -0.17 -4.89
CA TRP A 82 7.64 -0.54 -4.87
C TRP A 82 7.80 -1.91 -4.24
N ILE A 83 8.44 -2.84 -4.94
CA ILE A 83 8.63 -4.22 -4.47
C ILE A 83 10.11 -4.59 -4.48
N GLU A 84 10.53 -5.20 -3.38
CA GLU A 84 11.91 -5.66 -3.18
C GLU A 84 11.98 -7.16 -3.01
N HIS A 85 13.10 -7.75 -3.43
CA HIS A 85 13.39 -9.13 -3.05
C HIS A 85 13.47 -9.24 -1.52
N LYS A 86 14.28 -8.39 -0.89
CA LYS A 86 14.48 -8.38 0.56
C LYS A 86 15.07 -7.07 1.05
N HIS A 87 14.28 -6.29 1.77
CA HIS A 87 14.74 -5.09 2.46
C HIS A 87 15.54 -5.48 3.72
N PRO A 88 16.67 -4.82 4.04
CA PRO A 88 17.55 -5.20 5.15
C PRO A 88 16.92 -5.02 6.54
N SER A 89 16.01 -4.06 6.70
CA SER A 89 15.44 -3.68 8.01
C SER A 89 13.92 -3.53 8.05
N LEU A 90 13.22 -3.63 6.91
CA LEU A 90 11.77 -3.44 6.82
C LEU A 90 11.16 -4.78 6.44
N GLY A 91 10.07 -5.17 7.12
CA GLY A 91 9.46 -6.49 6.97
C GLY A 91 8.03 -6.44 6.48
N ALA A 92 7.17 -5.70 7.19
CA ALA A 92 5.76 -5.57 6.83
C ALA A 92 5.58 -4.73 5.57
N MET A 93 4.57 -5.09 4.76
CA MET A 93 4.06 -4.19 3.72
C MET A 93 3.58 -2.91 4.40
N GLN A 94 3.83 -1.77 3.77
CA GLN A 94 3.49 -0.47 4.35
C GLN A 94 3.50 0.63 3.30
N TYR A 95 2.61 1.60 3.45
CA TYR A 95 2.64 2.86 2.72
C TYR A 95 3.52 3.92 3.41
N HIS A 96 4.28 4.70 2.63
CA HIS A 96 5.14 5.77 3.14
C HIS A 96 4.55 7.16 2.87
N PRO A 97 3.85 7.80 3.82
CA PRO A 97 3.17 9.08 3.58
C PRO A 97 4.13 10.28 3.49
N GLY A 98 5.39 10.12 3.90
CA GLY A 98 6.34 11.22 3.94
C GLY A 98 7.81 10.81 3.98
N GLU A 99 8.63 11.60 3.30
CA GLU A 99 10.07 11.40 3.12
C GLU A 99 10.90 11.57 4.41
N GLY A 100 10.43 12.41 5.33
CA GLY A 100 11.18 12.74 6.55
C GLY A 100 11.49 11.53 7.42
N TRP A 101 10.55 10.58 7.55
CA TRP A 101 10.77 9.35 8.30
C TRP A 101 11.80 8.44 7.60
N LEU A 102 11.70 8.30 6.27
CA LEU A 102 12.63 7.51 5.45
C LEU A 102 14.06 7.99 5.65
N ARG A 103 14.31 9.31 5.51
CA ARG A 103 15.66 9.87 5.67
C ARG A 103 16.22 9.70 7.08
N ARG A 104 15.40 9.92 8.12
CA ARG A 104 15.84 9.75 9.53
C ARG A 104 16.24 8.31 9.85
N HIS A 105 15.60 7.33 9.23
CA HIS A 105 15.88 5.91 9.43
C HIS A 105 16.82 5.31 8.38
N GLY A 106 17.35 6.13 7.46
CA GLY A 106 18.32 5.70 6.45
C GLY A 106 17.71 4.81 5.36
N HIS A 107 16.43 4.98 5.05
CA HIS A 107 15.75 4.31 3.95
C HIS A 107 15.75 5.17 2.70
N ASP A 108 15.52 4.52 1.56
CA ASP A 108 15.48 5.16 0.25
C ASP A 108 14.38 6.24 0.21
N PRO A 109 14.71 7.54 0.02
CA PRO A 109 13.72 8.61 -0.02
C PRO A 109 12.74 8.48 -1.19
N ARG A 110 13.08 7.71 -2.24
CA ARG A 110 12.20 7.45 -3.39
C ARG A 110 11.00 6.59 -3.03
N LEU A 111 10.98 5.94 -1.86
CA LEU A 111 9.80 5.25 -1.33
C LEU A 111 8.67 6.21 -0.94
N ASN A 112 8.93 7.52 -0.83
CA ASN A 112 7.93 8.51 -0.48
C ASN A 112 6.71 8.44 -1.41
N LYS A 113 5.51 8.44 -0.81
CA LYS A 113 4.22 8.30 -1.48
C LYS A 113 4.07 7.01 -2.30
N LYS A 114 4.72 5.92 -1.88
CA LYS A 114 4.58 4.59 -2.50
C LYS A 114 4.11 3.55 -1.50
N VAL A 115 3.32 2.61 -2.01
CA VAL A 115 3.09 1.32 -1.34
C VAL A 115 4.36 0.49 -1.45
N HIS A 116 4.92 0.08 -0.32
CA HIS A 116 6.16 -0.68 -0.28
C HIS A 116 5.89 -2.12 0.14
N ILE A 117 6.37 -3.06 -0.67
CA ILE A 117 6.45 -4.50 -0.39
C ILE A 117 7.93 -4.83 -0.14
N PRO A 118 8.40 -4.80 1.12
CA PRO A 118 9.83 -4.92 1.40
C PRO A 118 10.35 -6.35 1.27
N GLN A 119 9.46 -7.34 1.28
CA GLN A 119 9.78 -8.76 1.23
C GLN A 119 8.87 -9.43 0.19
N ALA A 120 9.33 -9.60 -1.06
CA ALA A 120 8.51 -10.14 -2.15
C ALA A 120 7.92 -11.53 -1.81
N GLU A 121 8.68 -12.37 -1.12
CA GLU A 121 8.24 -13.72 -0.74
C GLU A 121 7.03 -13.72 0.22
N ALA A 122 6.76 -12.61 0.91
CA ALA A 122 5.57 -12.48 1.76
C ALA A 122 4.28 -12.63 0.95
N LEU A 123 4.26 -12.23 -0.33
CA LEU A 123 3.10 -12.37 -1.21
C LEU A 123 2.74 -13.84 -1.48
N ILE A 124 3.72 -14.73 -1.51
CA ILE A 124 3.50 -16.17 -1.77
C ILE A 124 3.52 -17.01 -0.49
N SER A 125 3.68 -16.38 0.66
CA SER A 125 3.64 -17.06 1.95
C SER A 125 2.22 -17.54 2.23
N ARG A 126 2.04 -18.86 2.37
CA ARG A 126 0.75 -19.46 2.71
C ARG A 126 0.14 -18.88 3.99
N GLY A 127 0.98 -18.60 4.99
CA GLY A 127 0.52 -18.01 6.25
C GLY A 127 -0.04 -16.60 6.05
N GLN A 128 0.63 -15.78 5.24
CA GLN A 128 0.14 -14.43 4.94
C GLN A 128 -1.09 -14.45 4.05
N LEU A 129 -1.14 -15.31 3.04
CA LEU A 129 -2.31 -15.46 2.17
C LEU A 129 -3.58 -15.88 2.94
N LEU A 130 -3.44 -16.66 4.01
CA LEU A 130 -4.57 -17.04 4.87
C LEU A 130 -4.90 -15.98 5.91
N LYS A 131 -3.87 -15.27 6.41
CA LYS A 131 -4.05 -14.22 7.41
C LYS A 131 -4.68 -12.98 6.79
N HIS A 132 -4.01 -12.37 5.82
CA HIS A 132 -4.27 -10.99 5.36
C HIS A 132 -4.39 -10.95 3.83
N PRO A 133 -5.44 -11.57 3.25
CA PRO A 133 -5.53 -11.80 1.82
C PRO A 133 -5.76 -10.52 0.99
N ALA A 134 -6.13 -9.41 1.64
CA ALA A 134 -6.32 -8.09 1.05
C ALA A 134 -5.19 -7.10 1.41
N VAL A 135 -4.04 -7.54 1.93
CA VAL A 135 -2.93 -6.66 2.34
C VAL A 135 -2.47 -5.65 1.26
N VAL A 136 -2.46 -6.03 -0.02
CA VAL A 136 -2.10 -5.07 -1.09
C VAL A 136 -3.17 -3.99 -1.26
N LEU A 137 -4.45 -4.34 -1.09
CA LEU A 137 -5.55 -3.38 -1.10
C LEU A 137 -5.50 -2.48 0.13
N HIS A 138 -5.14 -3.00 1.30
CA HIS A 138 -4.93 -2.23 2.53
C HIS A 138 -3.93 -1.10 2.31
N GLU A 139 -2.74 -1.42 1.79
CA GLU A 139 -1.73 -0.40 1.56
C GLU A 139 -2.12 0.59 0.45
N LEU A 140 -2.81 0.12 -0.58
CA LEU A 140 -3.36 1.00 -1.61
C LEU A 140 -4.47 1.91 -1.06
N ALA A 141 -5.24 1.48 -0.06
CA ALA A 141 -6.21 2.31 0.64
C ALA A 141 -5.49 3.43 1.41
N HIS A 142 -4.40 3.13 2.12
CA HIS A 142 -3.57 4.17 2.74
C HIS A 142 -3.05 5.19 1.72
N ALA A 143 -2.57 4.72 0.58
CA ALA A 143 -2.10 5.58 -0.51
C ALA A 143 -3.22 6.47 -1.07
N TYR A 144 -4.40 5.91 -1.30
CA TYR A 144 -5.56 6.65 -1.82
C TYR A 144 -6.07 7.68 -0.80
N HIS A 145 -6.13 7.31 0.47
CA HIS A 145 -6.53 8.20 1.55
C HIS A 145 -5.60 9.42 1.64
N ASP A 146 -4.28 9.21 1.53
CA ASP A 146 -3.30 10.29 1.55
C ASP A 146 -3.33 11.16 0.29
N GLN A 147 -3.23 10.53 -0.89
CA GLN A 147 -2.91 11.21 -2.14
C GLN A 147 -4.13 11.76 -2.87
N ILE A 148 -5.31 11.15 -2.67
CA ILE A 148 -6.52 11.46 -3.43
C ILE A 148 -7.57 12.14 -2.56
N LEU A 149 -7.83 11.60 -1.36
CA LEU A 149 -8.81 12.17 -0.44
C LEU A 149 -8.22 13.24 0.48
N GLY A 150 -6.99 13.02 0.95
CA GLY A 150 -6.42 13.65 2.13
C GLY A 150 -6.85 12.93 3.41
N PHE A 151 -5.92 12.75 4.37
CA PHE A 151 -6.19 12.02 5.61
C PHE A 151 -7.29 12.63 6.50
N GLU A 152 -7.61 13.91 6.29
CA GLU A 152 -8.66 14.62 7.03
C GLU A 152 -10.02 14.53 6.32
N TYR A 153 -10.22 13.54 5.43
CA TYR A 153 -11.48 13.36 4.71
C TYR A 153 -12.63 13.11 5.70
N LYS A 154 -13.52 14.11 5.79
CA LYS A 154 -14.46 14.25 6.89
C LYS A 154 -15.38 13.05 7.10
N PRO A 155 -15.95 12.40 6.05
CA PRO A 155 -16.75 11.19 6.22
C PRO A 155 -16.03 10.05 6.96
N ILE A 156 -14.72 9.88 6.76
CA ILE A 156 -13.92 8.83 7.42
C ILE A 156 -13.56 9.23 8.85
N VAL A 157 -13.16 10.49 9.06
CA VAL A 157 -12.81 10.99 10.41
C VAL A 157 -14.04 10.95 11.32
N ASP A 158 -15.20 11.39 10.82
CA ASP A 158 -16.43 11.43 11.61
C ASP A 158 -16.96 10.04 11.95
N SER A 159 -16.90 9.09 10.99
CA SER A 159 -17.33 7.72 11.27
C SER A 159 -16.37 7.02 12.24
N TYR A 160 -15.06 7.26 12.11
CA TYR A 160 -14.06 6.78 13.07
C TYR A 160 -14.34 7.29 14.49
N ASP A 161 -14.50 8.61 14.66
CA ASP A 161 -14.74 9.21 15.97
C ASP A 161 -16.02 8.68 16.62
N ALA A 162 -17.08 8.48 15.83
CA ALA A 162 -18.32 7.86 16.29
C ALA A 162 -18.10 6.40 16.76
N ALA A 163 -17.47 5.57 15.93
CA ALA A 163 -17.21 4.16 16.24
C ALA A 163 -16.33 4.00 17.50
N MET A 164 -15.30 4.85 17.65
CA MET A 164 -14.43 4.82 18.83
C MET A 164 -15.15 5.28 20.10
N LYS A 165 -16.04 6.27 19.99
CA LYS A 165 -16.87 6.72 21.10
C LYS A 165 -17.84 5.64 21.57
N GLU A 166 -18.38 4.84 20.66
CA GLU A 166 -19.26 3.70 20.96
C GLU A 166 -18.48 2.47 21.48
N GLY A 167 -17.17 2.42 21.25
CA GLY A 167 -16.30 1.33 21.73
C GLY A 167 -16.52 0.00 21.00
N THR A 168 -17.20 0.00 19.85
CA THR A 168 -17.56 -1.21 19.10
C THR A 168 -16.34 -1.98 18.58
N TYR A 169 -15.22 -1.29 18.39
CA TYR A 169 -13.95 -1.86 17.93
C TYR A 169 -13.02 -2.33 19.06
N GLU A 170 -13.38 -2.15 20.34
CA GLU A 170 -12.50 -2.49 21.48
C GLU A 170 -12.36 -4.01 21.70
N ARG A 171 -13.36 -4.79 21.28
CA ARG A 171 -13.40 -6.25 21.47
C ARG A 171 -14.04 -6.94 20.26
N VAL A 172 -13.22 -7.25 19.26
CA VAL A 172 -13.64 -7.93 18.03
C VAL A 172 -12.93 -9.27 17.86
N LEU A 173 -13.47 -10.14 17.02
CA LEU A 173 -12.84 -11.41 16.68
C LEU A 173 -11.67 -11.16 15.71
N LEU A 174 -10.50 -11.72 16.01
CA LEU A 174 -9.37 -11.83 15.09
C LEU A 174 -9.52 -13.11 14.26
N TYR A 175 -8.92 -13.19 13.06
CA TYR A 175 -8.89 -14.38 12.20
C TYR A 175 -8.43 -15.68 12.91
N THR A 176 -7.73 -15.54 14.04
CA THR A 176 -7.31 -16.66 14.91
C THR A 176 -8.40 -17.19 15.86
N GLY A 177 -9.58 -16.56 15.89
CA GLY A 177 -10.66 -16.83 16.85
C GLY A 177 -10.48 -16.15 18.22
N ARG A 178 -9.41 -15.38 18.42
CA ARG A 178 -9.19 -14.61 19.66
C ARG A 178 -9.97 -13.31 19.63
N THR A 179 -10.47 -12.88 20.79
CA THR A 179 -10.99 -11.51 20.95
C THR A 179 -9.86 -10.53 21.24
N VAL A 180 -9.77 -9.46 20.45
CA VAL A 180 -8.74 -8.42 20.54
C VAL A 180 -9.34 -7.04 20.29
N ARG A 181 -8.58 -5.98 20.58
CA ARG A 181 -8.88 -4.64 20.07
C ARG A 181 -8.62 -4.62 18.57
N HIS A 182 -9.58 -4.15 17.78
CA HIS A 182 -9.46 -4.11 16.33
C HIS A 182 -8.29 -3.21 15.92
N TYR A 183 -7.53 -3.60 14.90
CA TYR A 183 -6.42 -2.79 14.40
C TYR A 183 -6.85 -1.39 13.92
N GLY A 184 -7.99 -1.29 13.23
CA GLY A 184 -8.63 -0.03 12.85
C GLY A 184 -8.88 0.94 14.02
N ALA A 185 -8.94 0.48 15.26
CA ALA A 185 -9.07 1.36 16.43
C ALA A 185 -7.78 2.16 16.75
N THR A 186 -6.70 1.94 16.01
CA THR A 186 -5.42 2.64 16.19
C THR A 186 -5.49 4.10 15.75
N ASN A 187 -6.09 4.38 14.59
CA ASN A 187 -6.34 5.71 14.04
C ASN A 187 -7.28 5.62 12.83
N HIS A 188 -7.81 6.76 12.37
CA HIS A 188 -8.74 6.84 11.23
C HIS A 188 -8.16 6.30 9.91
N LYS A 189 -6.84 6.20 9.75
CA LYS A 189 -6.19 5.67 8.54
C LYS A 189 -6.28 4.15 8.52
N GLU A 190 -5.93 3.49 9.62
CA GLU A 190 -6.11 2.03 9.75
C GLU A 190 -7.58 1.66 9.68
N TYR A 191 -8.45 2.44 10.32
CA TYR A 191 -9.89 2.24 10.25
C TYR A 191 -10.42 2.26 8.80
N PHE A 192 -9.94 3.20 7.98
CA PHE A 192 -10.27 3.24 6.55
C PHE A 192 -9.72 2.04 5.77
N ALA A 193 -8.46 1.67 6.00
CA ALA A 193 -7.82 0.58 5.27
C ALA A 193 -8.46 -0.77 5.61
N GLU A 194 -8.64 -1.08 6.89
CA GLU A 194 -9.32 -2.28 7.39
C GLU A 194 -10.78 -2.36 6.91
N GLY A 195 -11.51 -1.23 6.99
CA GLY A 195 -12.87 -1.14 6.46
C GLY A 195 -12.93 -1.42 4.96
N THR A 196 -11.96 -0.92 4.19
CA THR A 196 -11.85 -1.16 2.75
C THR A 196 -11.66 -2.64 2.44
N GLU A 197 -10.87 -3.36 3.25
CA GLU A 197 -10.73 -4.81 3.12
C GLU A 197 -12.06 -5.53 3.32
N ALA A 198 -12.79 -5.22 4.40
CA ALA A 198 -14.09 -5.83 4.67
C ALA A 198 -15.13 -5.46 3.60
N TYR A 199 -15.08 -4.24 3.06
CA TYR A 199 -16.02 -3.75 2.05
C TYR A 199 -15.91 -4.52 0.73
N PHE A 200 -14.70 -4.83 0.29
CA PHE A 200 -14.45 -5.48 -1.00
C PHE A 200 -14.12 -6.96 -0.92
N TYR A 201 -13.57 -7.43 0.19
CA TYR A 201 -13.05 -8.78 0.32
C TYR A 201 -13.09 -9.30 1.77
N HIS A 202 -12.08 -10.07 2.16
CA HIS A 202 -11.95 -10.62 3.51
C HIS A 202 -10.92 -9.82 4.32
N ASN A 203 -11.36 -9.29 5.46
CA ASN A 203 -10.49 -8.67 6.46
C ASN A 203 -9.98 -9.71 7.48
N ASP A 204 -8.89 -9.43 8.20
CA ASP A 204 -8.36 -10.32 9.25
C ASP A 204 -8.88 -10.01 10.66
N PHE A 205 -9.64 -8.92 10.82
CA PHE A 205 -10.44 -8.59 12.01
C PHE A 205 -11.93 -8.51 11.67
N TYR A 206 -12.80 -8.91 12.59
CA TYR A 206 -14.24 -8.66 12.48
C TYR A 206 -14.50 -7.14 12.52
N PRO A 207 -15.32 -6.58 11.61
CA PRO A 207 -16.10 -7.26 10.57
C PRO A 207 -15.24 -7.82 9.43
N PHE A 208 -15.41 -9.11 9.11
CA PHE A 208 -14.58 -9.82 8.14
C PHE A 208 -15.03 -9.62 6.69
N VAL A 209 -16.31 -9.30 6.50
CA VAL A 209 -16.93 -9.14 5.16
C VAL A 209 -17.94 -8.00 5.16
N ARG A 210 -18.32 -7.54 3.97
CA ARG A 210 -19.15 -6.34 3.77
C ARG A 210 -20.50 -6.37 4.48
N ALA A 211 -21.14 -7.54 4.55
CA ALA A 211 -22.43 -7.69 5.22
C ALA A 211 -22.29 -7.50 6.74
N GLU A 212 -21.21 -8.01 7.33
CA GLU A 212 -20.89 -7.80 8.74
C GLU A 212 -20.53 -6.35 9.00
N LEU A 213 -19.74 -5.74 8.11
CA LEU A 213 -19.39 -4.32 8.19
C LEU A 213 -20.65 -3.45 8.20
N LYS A 214 -21.60 -3.69 7.29
CA LYS A 214 -22.86 -2.94 7.26
C LYS A 214 -23.65 -3.04 8.56
N ASN A 215 -23.64 -4.19 9.22
CA ASN A 215 -24.36 -4.40 10.47
C ASN A 215 -23.61 -3.83 11.68
N HIS A 216 -22.28 -3.92 11.69
CA HIS A 216 -21.43 -3.51 12.80
C HIS A 216 -21.17 -1.99 12.80
N ASP A 217 -20.85 -1.44 11.62
CA ASP A 217 -20.52 -0.03 11.41
C ASP A 217 -21.15 0.45 10.09
N PRO A 218 -22.45 0.78 10.10
CA PRO A 218 -23.15 1.28 8.91
C PRO A 218 -22.60 2.64 8.44
N ASN A 219 -22.02 3.45 9.35
CA ASN A 219 -21.46 4.75 8.99
C ASN A 219 -20.20 4.57 8.14
N LEU A 220 -19.29 3.65 8.53
CA LEU A 220 -18.14 3.29 7.71
C LEU A 220 -18.57 2.68 6.37
N HIS A 221 -19.58 1.79 6.39
CA HIS A 221 -20.09 1.17 5.17
C HIS A 221 -20.54 2.19 4.14
N ASP A 222 -21.29 3.20 4.57
CA ASP A 222 -21.79 4.27 3.71
C ASP A 222 -20.66 5.20 3.25
N ALA A 223 -19.72 5.55 4.13
CA ALA A 223 -18.55 6.35 3.76
C ALA A 223 -17.67 5.63 2.72
N LEU A 224 -17.47 4.32 2.85
CA LEU A 224 -16.74 3.51 1.87
C LEU A 224 -17.49 3.39 0.54
N LYS A 225 -18.82 3.31 0.56
CA LYS A 225 -19.63 3.34 -0.67
C LYS A 225 -19.50 4.67 -1.40
N GLU A 226 -19.39 5.78 -0.68
CA GLU A 226 -19.16 7.10 -1.28
C GLU A 226 -17.77 7.20 -1.92
N VAL A 227 -16.74 6.72 -1.22
CA VAL A 227 -15.35 6.76 -1.68
C VAL A 227 -15.12 5.81 -2.87
N TRP A 228 -15.55 4.57 -2.73
CA TRP A 228 -15.20 3.50 -3.65
C TRP A 228 -16.26 3.20 -4.71
N GLY A 229 -17.48 3.72 -4.52
CA GLY A 229 -18.64 3.36 -5.32
C GLY A 229 -19.33 2.09 -4.79
N PRO A 230 -20.45 1.69 -5.42
CA PRO A 230 -21.15 0.48 -5.02
C PRO A 230 -20.32 -0.77 -5.35
N ALA A 231 -20.19 -1.68 -4.40
CA ALA A 231 -19.59 -3.02 -4.63
C ALA A 231 -20.53 -4.01 -5.36
N GLN A 232 -21.60 -3.52 -6.02
CA GLN A 232 -22.57 -4.25 -6.85
C GLN A 232 -23.08 -3.37 -7.99
#